data_AF-A0A7V2I6S9-F1
#
_entry.id   AF-A0A7V2I6S9-F1
#
_cell.length_a   1.000
_cell.length_b   1.000
_cell.length_c   1.000
_cell.angle_alpha   90.00
_cell.angle_beta   90.00
_cell.angle_gamma   90.00
#
_symmetry.space_group_name_H-M   'P 1'
#
loop_
_entity.id
_entity.type
_entity.pdbx_description
1 polymer ?
#
loop_
_entity_poly.entity_id
_entity_poly.type
_entity_poly.pdbx_seq_one_letter_code
_entity_poly.pdbx_strand_id
1 'polypeptide(L)'
;MPRNARDSFRGLTHLSATGEARMVDVSAKPETVREAVARARLRMAPSTVRLVRRGDAPKGDVLGVARTAGILAAKRTHELVPLCHPLRITGIDLGFALDERRGRVEIEARVRTVDKTGVEMEALTAASVAALAVYDMVKGVERGVRIERVELVEKAGGRSGHWVRPGARPTVGAGAPAPGADAQPAGDRARPAAGGAGASRRRRAARGRRPAARPRPARARRRGR
;
A
#
# COMPACT_ATOMS: atom_id res chain seq x y z
N MET A 1 33.51 -23.12 -12.12
CA MET A 1 34.02 -21.75 -12.35
C MET A 1 33.01 -20.75 -11.78
N PRO A 2 33.35 -19.96 -10.74
CA PRO A 2 32.43 -18.95 -10.23
C PRO A 2 32.25 -17.86 -11.29
N ARG A 3 31.00 -17.52 -11.62
CA ARG A 3 30.72 -16.40 -12.53
C ARG A 3 31.30 -15.12 -11.92
N ASN A 4 32.13 -14.45 -12.70
CA ASN A 4 32.81 -13.22 -12.30
C ASN A 4 31.74 -12.17 -11.95
N ALA A 5 31.84 -11.53 -10.78
CA ALA A 5 30.82 -10.61 -10.29
C ALA A 5 30.50 -9.47 -11.29
N ARG A 6 31.44 -9.14 -12.19
CA ARG A 6 31.29 -8.16 -13.27
C ARG A 6 30.34 -8.59 -14.40
N ASP A 7 30.15 -9.87 -14.65
CA ASP A 7 29.17 -10.34 -15.67
C ASP A 7 27.72 -10.21 -15.18
N SER A 8 27.50 -10.22 -13.87
CA SER A 8 26.19 -10.00 -13.24
C SER A 8 25.67 -8.56 -13.37
N PHE A 9 26.50 -7.61 -13.84
CA PHE A 9 26.13 -6.20 -14.02
C PHE A 9 25.68 -5.86 -15.45
N ARG A 10 25.86 -6.75 -16.43
CA ARG A 10 25.38 -6.53 -17.80
C ARG A 10 23.85 -6.60 -17.83
N GLY A 11 23.20 -5.44 -17.81
CA GLY A 11 21.74 -5.32 -17.91
C GLY A 11 21.04 -4.67 -16.71
N LEU A 12 21.77 -4.02 -15.79
CA LEU A 12 21.15 -3.18 -14.76
C LEU A 12 20.38 -2.04 -15.43
N THR A 13 19.06 -2.16 -15.48
CA THR A 13 18.18 -1.22 -16.18
C THR A 13 18.24 0.19 -15.58
N HIS A 14 18.65 0.32 -14.31
CA HIS A 14 18.69 1.57 -13.56
C HIS A 14 19.99 2.38 -13.70
N LEU A 15 20.95 1.93 -14.51
CA LEU A 15 22.18 2.68 -14.81
C LEU A 15 22.21 3.09 -16.28
N SER A 16 22.72 4.30 -16.56
CA SER A 16 23.04 4.76 -17.91
C SER A 16 24.31 4.06 -18.43
N ALA A 17 24.64 4.26 -19.72
CA ALA A 17 25.89 3.77 -20.29
C ALA A 17 27.14 4.39 -19.63
N THR A 18 26.99 5.55 -18.99
CA THR A 18 28.03 6.26 -18.24
C THR A 18 28.02 5.94 -16.74
N GLY A 19 27.11 5.06 -16.27
CA GLY A 19 27.02 4.62 -14.88
C GLY A 19 26.15 5.51 -13.97
N GLU A 20 25.44 6.50 -14.53
CA GLU A 20 24.55 7.38 -13.78
C GLU A 20 23.22 6.70 -13.47
N ALA A 21 22.63 7.03 -12.32
CA ALA A 21 21.31 6.55 -11.94
C ALA A 21 20.25 7.08 -12.91
N ARG A 22 19.45 6.17 -13.49
CA ARG A 22 18.33 6.53 -14.35
C ARG A 22 17.09 5.71 -14.05
N MET A 23 15.93 6.35 -14.16
CA MET A 23 14.66 5.63 -14.18
C MET A 23 14.50 4.91 -15.53
N VAL A 24 14.07 3.65 -15.49
CA VAL A 24 13.91 2.83 -16.70
C VAL A 24 12.71 3.34 -17.50
N ASP A 25 12.86 3.60 -18.80
CA ASP A 25 11.67 3.84 -19.64
C ASP A 25 10.86 2.54 -19.78
N VAL A 26 9.59 2.61 -19.42
CA VAL A 26 8.64 1.49 -19.50
C VAL A 26 7.55 1.74 -20.54
N SER A 27 7.62 2.82 -21.32
CA SER A 27 6.55 3.28 -22.23
C SER A 27 6.10 2.20 -23.22
N ALA A 28 7.03 1.42 -23.76
CA ALA A 28 6.77 0.33 -24.71
C ALA A 28 6.29 -0.98 -24.08
N LYS A 29 6.26 -1.10 -22.74
CA LYS A 29 5.75 -2.29 -22.06
C LYS A 29 4.20 -2.22 -21.96
N PRO A 30 3.49 -3.34 -22.16
CA PRO A 30 2.05 -3.38 -21.95
C PRO A 30 1.71 -3.28 -20.45
N GLU A 31 0.52 -2.76 -20.16
CA GLU A 31 -0.06 -2.85 -18.82
C GLU A 31 -0.58 -4.26 -18.55
N THR A 32 -0.29 -4.79 -17.36
CA THR A 32 -0.75 -6.13 -16.94
C THR A 32 -1.15 -6.08 -15.47
N VAL A 33 -2.02 -6.99 -15.03
CA VAL A 33 -2.26 -7.22 -13.60
C VAL A 33 -0.94 -7.64 -12.94
N ARG A 34 -0.62 -7.00 -11.82
CA ARG A 34 0.61 -7.23 -11.07
C ARG A 34 0.30 -7.25 -9.59
N GLU A 35 0.98 -8.13 -8.89
CA GLU A 35 0.87 -8.27 -7.45
C GLU A 35 2.25 -8.52 -6.84
N ALA A 36 2.47 -7.98 -5.65
CA ALA A 36 3.62 -8.31 -4.83
C ALA A 36 3.19 -8.49 -3.38
N VAL A 37 3.83 -9.45 -2.71
CA VAL A 37 3.68 -9.71 -1.29
C VAL A 37 5.04 -9.56 -0.65
N ALA A 38 5.14 -8.73 0.39
CA ALA A 38 6.34 -8.58 1.20
C ALA A 38 6.03 -8.80 2.67
N ARG A 39 7.07 -9.12 3.43
CA ARG A 39 6.96 -9.46 4.84
C ARG A 39 8.01 -8.75 5.67
N ALA A 40 7.58 -8.22 6.80
CA ALA A 40 8.46 -7.74 7.85
C ALA A 40 8.30 -8.59 9.12
N ARG A 41 9.38 -8.76 9.87
CA ARG A 41 9.41 -9.52 11.12
C ARG A 41 10.03 -8.67 12.22
N LEU A 42 9.34 -8.56 13.34
CA LEU A 42 9.83 -7.93 14.54
C LEU A 42 10.02 -8.95 15.67
N ARG A 43 11.03 -8.73 16.50
CA ARG A 43 11.29 -9.45 17.74
C ARG A 43 11.25 -8.50 18.92
N MET A 44 10.54 -8.91 19.95
CA MET A 44 10.33 -8.18 21.20
C MET A 44 10.10 -9.18 22.34
N ALA A 45 9.91 -8.69 23.56
CA ALA A 45 9.54 -9.54 24.69
C ALA A 45 8.14 -10.16 24.50
N PRO A 46 7.91 -11.39 24.97
CA PRO A 46 6.57 -11.99 25.01
C PRO A 46 5.50 -11.12 25.68
N SER A 47 5.88 -10.37 26.71
CA SER A 47 5.00 -9.39 27.38
C SER A 47 4.58 -8.25 26.46
N THR A 48 5.49 -7.76 25.63
CA THR A 48 5.21 -6.70 24.65
C THR A 48 4.29 -7.20 23.55
N VAL A 49 4.47 -8.42 23.05
CA VAL A 49 3.52 -9.02 22.08
C VAL A 49 2.14 -9.19 22.69
N ARG A 50 2.03 -9.62 23.96
CA ARG A 50 0.75 -9.71 24.67
C ARG A 50 0.04 -8.37 24.76
N LEU A 51 0.79 -7.32 25.08
CA LEU A 51 0.27 -5.95 25.14
C LEU A 51 -0.22 -5.46 23.76
N VAL A 52 0.53 -5.76 22.69
CA VAL A 52 0.09 -5.49 21.31
C VAL A 52 -1.19 -6.26 20.97
N ARG A 53 -1.29 -7.54 21.34
CA ARG A 53 -2.48 -8.37 21.05
C ARG A 53 -3.73 -7.83 21.75
N ARG A 54 -3.60 -7.39 22.99
CA ARG A 54 -4.74 -6.91 23.80
C ARG A 54 -5.20 -5.51 23.40
N GLY A 55 -4.36 -4.73 22.71
CA GLY A 55 -4.63 -3.33 22.41
C GLY A 55 -4.37 -2.40 23.59
N ASP A 56 -3.70 -2.88 24.64
CA ASP A 56 -3.45 -2.15 25.90
C ASP A 56 -2.12 -1.37 25.86
N ALA A 57 -1.62 -1.01 24.68
CA ALA A 57 -0.41 -0.22 24.59
C ALA A 57 -0.68 1.21 25.08
N PRO A 58 0.28 1.88 25.77
CA PRO A 58 0.07 3.26 26.26
C PRO A 58 -0.31 4.26 25.17
N LYS A 59 0.02 3.96 23.91
CA LYS A 59 -0.27 4.80 22.74
C LYS A 59 -1.53 4.40 21.98
N GLY A 60 -2.27 3.38 22.42
CA GLY A 60 -3.49 2.88 21.78
C GLY A 60 -3.27 1.73 20.80
N ASP A 61 -4.13 1.64 19.79
CA ASP A 61 -4.15 0.51 18.84
C ASP A 61 -2.90 0.46 17.95
N VAL A 62 -1.96 -0.42 18.32
CA VAL A 62 -0.70 -0.63 17.61
C VAL A 62 -0.92 -1.17 16.20
N LEU A 63 -1.84 -2.13 16.03
CA LEU A 63 -2.03 -2.81 14.74
C LEU A 63 -2.79 -1.93 13.75
N GLY A 64 -3.80 -1.17 14.22
CA GLY A 64 -4.52 -0.20 13.40
C GLY A 64 -3.62 0.93 12.92
N VAL A 65 -2.76 1.46 13.79
CA VAL A 65 -1.76 2.48 13.39
C VAL A 65 -0.76 1.90 12.39
N ALA A 66 -0.21 0.71 12.66
CA ALA A 66 0.74 0.07 11.75
C ALA A 66 0.13 -0.23 10.37
N ARG A 67 -1.13 -0.68 10.34
CA ARG A 67 -1.90 -0.90 9.10
C ARG A 67 -2.02 0.37 8.27
N THR A 68 -2.45 1.46 8.91
CA THR A 68 -2.65 2.74 8.23
C THR A 68 -1.32 3.31 7.73
N ALA A 69 -0.27 3.23 8.55
CA ALA A 69 1.08 3.64 8.16
C ALA A 69 1.60 2.86 6.94
N GLY A 70 1.43 1.54 6.91
CA GLY A 70 1.80 0.71 5.77
C GLY A 70 1.02 1.05 4.50
N ILE A 71 -0.30 1.28 4.60
CA ILE A 71 -1.14 1.71 3.47
C ILE A 71 -0.68 3.05 2.89
N LEU A 72 -0.37 4.02 3.76
CA LEU A 72 0.11 5.33 3.33
C LEU A 72 1.49 5.23 2.69
N ALA A 73 2.38 4.42 3.26
CA ALA A 73 3.72 4.20 2.75
C ALA A 73 3.73 3.58 1.36
N ALA A 74 2.89 2.57 1.10
CA ALA A 74 2.74 1.97 -0.22
C ALA A 74 2.44 3.03 -1.30
N LYS A 75 1.50 3.94 -1.02
CA LYS A 75 1.07 5.00 -1.96
C LYS A 75 2.16 6.04 -2.23
N ARG A 76 3.11 6.19 -1.30
CA ARG A 76 4.20 7.18 -1.37
C ARG A 76 5.56 6.55 -1.71
N THR A 77 5.58 5.29 -2.16
CA THR A 77 6.83 4.57 -2.45
C THR A 77 7.73 5.33 -3.43
N HIS A 78 7.15 5.87 -4.51
CA HIS A 78 7.87 6.65 -5.51
C HIS A 78 8.44 7.99 -4.99
N GLU A 79 7.93 8.51 -3.86
CA GLU A 79 8.49 9.68 -3.19
C GLU A 79 9.72 9.32 -2.33
N LEU A 80 9.83 8.06 -1.91
CA LEU A 80 10.86 7.56 -1.00
C LEU A 80 12.00 6.83 -1.72
N VAL A 81 11.67 6.10 -2.80
CA VAL A 81 12.62 5.30 -3.59
C VAL A 81 12.89 6.03 -4.92
N PRO A 82 14.07 6.67 -5.10
CA PRO A 82 14.26 7.70 -6.14
C PRO A 82 13.97 7.30 -7.59
N LEU A 83 14.14 6.02 -7.93
CA LEU A 83 13.99 5.52 -9.31
C LEU A 83 12.73 4.68 -9.51
N CYS A 84 11.82 4.66 -8.53
CA CYS A 84 10.51 4.02 -8.69
C CYS A 84 9.58 4.91 -9.53
N HIS A 85 8.84 4.27 -10.43
CA HIS A 85 7.77 4.94 -11.16
C HIS A 85 6.59 5.24 -10.23
N PRO A 86 5.86 6.34 -10.45
CA PRO A 86 4.54 6.50 -9.85
C PRO A 86 3.57 5.49 -10.47
N LEU A 87 2.88 4.70 -9.64
CA LEU A 87 1.99 3.61 -10.08
C LEU A 87 0.55 3.81 -9.60
N ARG A 88 -0.41 3.35 -10.42
CA ARG A 88 -1.85 3.37 -10.06
C ARG A 88 -2.21 2.18 -9.20
N ILE A 89 -1.90 2.24 -7.91
CA ILE A 89 -2.20 1.16 -6.97
C ILE A 89 -3.72 0.91 -6.91
N THR A 90 -4.11 -0.35 -7.11
CA THR A 90 -5.51 -0.79 -7.13
C THR A 90 -5.95 -1.48 -5.84
N GLY A 91 -5.01 -2.00 -5.05
CA GLY A 91 -5.30 -2.66 -3.77
C GLY A 91 -4.07 -2.74 -2.87
N ILE A 92 -4.28 -2.57 -1.57
CA ILE A 92 -3.26 -2.71 -0.53
C ILE A 92 -3.89 -3.42 0.67
N ASP A 93 -3.36 -4.57 1.04
CA ASP A 93 -3.77 -5.32 2.23
C ASP A 93 -2.58 -5.50 3.17
N LEU A 94 -2.82 -5.34 4.48
CA LEU A 94 -1.84 -5.70 5.51
C LEU A 94 -2.40 -6.78 6.44
N GLY A 95 -1.62 -7.82 6.70
CA GLY A 95 -1.90 -8.87 7.67
C GLY A 95 -0.90 -8.84 8.82
N PHE A 96 -1.32 -9.27 10.01
CA PHE A 96 -0.48 -9.34 11.20
C PHE A 96 -0.61 -10.71 11.86
N ALA A 97 0.52 -11.36 12.14
CA ALA A 97 0.57 -12.60 12.92
C ALA A 97 1.40 -12.38 14.19
N LEU A 98 0.81 -12.70 15.34
CA LEU A 98 1.40 -12.48 16.66
C LEU A 98 1.74 -13.82 17.31
N ASP A 99 3.03 -14.11 17.47
CA ASP A 99 3.54 -15.27 18.21
C ASP A 99 4.09 -14.79 19.56
N GLU A 100 3.24 -14.80 20.57
CA GLU A 100 3.60 -14.36 21.92
C GLU A 100 4.69 -15.22 22.55
N ARG A 101 4.62 -16.55 22.36
CA ARG A 101 5.58 -17.49 22.93
C ARG A 101 6.98 -17.21 22.43
N ARG A 102 7.11 -16.87 21.14
CA ARG A 102 8.38 -16.50 20.51
C ARG A 102 8.63 -14.99 20.50
N GLY A 103 7.79 -14.16 21.13
CA GLY A 103 7.98 -12.72 21.13
C GLY A 103 8.08 -12.11 19.72
N ARG A 104 7.30 -12.61 18.76
CA ARG A 104 7.39 -12.19 17.35
C ARG A 104 6.09 -11.53 16.88
N VAL A 105 6.25 -10.46 16.11
CA VAL A 105 5.22 -9.89 15.24
C VAL A 105 5.66 -10.06 13.79
N GLU A 106 4.82 -10.65 12.96
CA GLU A 106 5.03 -10.77 11.52
C GLU A 106 3.98 -9.92 10.80
N ILE A 107 4.42 -9.12 9.83
CA ILE A 107 3.61 -8.22 9.04
C ILE A 107 3.71 -8.69 7.59
N GLU A 108 2.59 -8.91 6.93
CA GLU A 108 2.54 -9.20 5.50
C GLU A 108 1.81 -8.07 4.77
N ALA A 109 2.41 -7.53 3.73
CA ALA A 109 1.83 -6.48 2.89
C ALA A 109 1.66 -7.02 1.47
N ARG A 110 0.43 -7.00 0.96
CA ARG A 110 0.08 -7.38 -0.41
C ARG A 110 -0.37 -6.13 -1.16
N VAL A 111 0.27 -5.86 -2.30
CA VAL A 111 -0.03 -4.70 -3.15
C VAL A 111 -0.35 -5.17 -4.56
N ARG A 112 -1.40 -4.59 -5.16
CA ARG A 112 -1.89 -4.90 -6.51
C ARG A 112 -1.95 -3.65 -7.39
N THR A 113 -1.67 -3.82 -8.67
CA THR A 113 -1.82 -2.77 -9.69
C THR A 113 -2.17 -3.37 -11.07
N VAL A 114 -2.58 -2.50 -11.99
CA VAL A 114 -2.57 -2.76 -13.43
C VAL A 114 -1.65 -1.73 -14.07
N ASP A 115 -0.41 -2.11 -14.36
CA ASP A 115 0.62 -1.17 -14.80
C ASP A 115 1.75 -1.84 -15.62
N LYS A 116 2.72 -1.05 -16.08
CA LYS A 116 3.84 -1.44 -16.94
C LYS A 116 5.05 -1.99 -16.17
N THR A 117 5.10 -1.77 -14.86
CA THR A 117 6.14 -2.28 -13.94
C THR A 117 5.54 -2.84 -12.66
N GLY A 118 6.31 -3.69 -11.97
CA GLY A 118 5.90 -4.39 -10.75
C GLY A 118 5.74 -3.47 -9.53
N VAL A 119 5.13 -4.02 -8.49
CA VAL A 119 4.83 -3.35 -7.21
C VAL A 119 5.62 -3.93 -6.03
N GLU A 120 6.78 -4.54 -6.31
CA GLU A 120 7.65 -5.12 -5.29
C GLU A 120 8.07 -4.08 -4.26
N MET A 121 8.38 -2.87 -4.72
CA MET A 121 8.84 -1.78 -3.85
C MET A 121 7.71 -1.24 -2.98
N GLU A 122 6.48 -1.19 -3.48
CA GLU A 122 5.32 -0.77 -2.71
C GLU A 122 5.03 -1.74 -1.57
N ALA A 123 5.10 -3.05 -1.84
CA ALA A 123 4.91 -4.06 -0.81
C ALA A 123 6.02 -4.00 0.26
N LEU A 124 7.30 -3.91 -0.18
CA LEU A 124 8.45 -3.82 0.74
C LEU A 124 8.40 -2.56 1.60
N THR A 125 8.03 -1.42 0.99
CA THR A 125 7.90 -0.14 1.70
C THR A 125 6.76 -0.17 2.70
N ALA A 126 5.61 -0.74 2.33
CA ALA A 126 4.47 -0.93 3.23
C ALA A 126 4.84 -1.76 4.47
N ALA A 127 5.48 -2.92 4.26
CA ALA A 127 5.89 -3.80 5.35
C ALA A 127 6.94 -3.12 6.26
N SER A 128 7.88 -2.39 5.66
CA SER A 128 8.94 -1.67 6.40
C SER A 128 8.36 -0.56 7.28
N VAL A 129 7.50 0.29 6.74
CA VAL A 129 6.93 1.41 7.49
C VAL A 129 5.91 0.93 8.52
N ALA A 130 5.15 -0.13 8.23
CA ALA A 130 4.31 -0.77 9.25
C ALA A 130 5.16 -1.30 10.42
N ALA A 131 6.33 -1.90 10.16
CA ALA A 131 7.25 -2.33 11.21
C ALA A 131 7.81 -1.14 12.02
N LEU A 132 8.18 -0.04 11.36
CA LEU A 132 8.59 1.19 12.05
C LEU A 132 7.47 1.77 12.92
N ALA A 133 6.22 1.70 12.46
CA ALA A 133 5.06 2.14 13.24
C ALA A 133 4.82 1.25 14.47
N VAL A 134 4.95 -0.09 14.34
CA VAL A 134 4.91 -0.99 15.51
C VAL A 134 5.99 -0.59 16.51
N TYR A 135 7.24 -0.40 16.06
CA TYR A 135 8.32 0.05 16.93
C TYR A 135 7.99 1.38 17.61
N ASP A 136 7.50 2.38 16.88
CA ASP A 136 7.15 3.70 17.44
C ASP A 136 6.14 3.59 18.58
N MET A 137 5.15 2.72 18.39
CA MET A 137 4.03 2.51 19.31
C MET A 137 4.45 1.76 20.58
N VAL A 138 5.47 0.90 20.51
CA VAL A 138 5.90 0.07 21.67
C VAL A 138 7.21 0.50 22.31
N LYS A 139 7.99 1.40 21.70
CA LYS A 139 9.33 1.80 22.21
C LYS A 139 9.33 2.42 23.61
N GLY A 140 8.17 2.90 24.08
CA GLY A 140 8.00 3.38 25.47
C GLY A 140 7.93 2.25 26.49
N VAL A 141 7.48 1.06 26.07
CA VAL A 141 7.41 -0.16 26.87
C VAL A 141 8.72 -0.96 26.73
N GLU A 142 9.22 -1.09 25.51
CA GLU A 142 10.44 -1.84 25.21
C GLU A 142 11.24 -1.15 24.12
N ARG A 143 12.44 -0.65 24.45
CA ARG A 143 13.34 -0.03 23.46
C ARG A 143 14.12 -1.06 22.63
N GLY A 144 14.25 -2.29 23.12
CA GLY A 144 15.02 -3.37 22.51
C GLY A 144 14.33 -4.09 21.35
N VAL A 145 13.17 -3.59 20.87
CA VAL A 145 12.46 -4.20 19.74
C VAL A 145 13.31 -4.13 18.48
N ARG A 146 13.47 -5.27 17.80
CA ARG A 146 14.27 -5.39 16.57
C ARG A 146 13.39 -5.67 15.38
N ILE A 147 13.58 -4.93 14.29
CA ILE A 147 13.10 -5.31 12.96
C ILE A 147 14.15 -6.25 12.38
N GLU A 148 13.88 -7.56 12.43
CA GLU A 148 14.87 -8.59 12.13
C GLU A 148 14.98 -8.90 10.63
N ARG A 149 13.89 -8.66 9.88
CA ARG A 149 13.85 -8.98 8.45
C ARG A 149 12.77 -8.18 7.74
N VAL A 150 13.08 -7.75 6.51
CA VAL A 150 12.11 -7.33 5.49
C VAL A 150 12.45 -8.07 4.21
N GLU A 151 11.48 -8.75 3.60
CA GLU A 151 11.72 -9.54 2.39
C GLU A 151 10.50 -9.65 1.47
N LEU A 152 10.75 -9.73 0.16
CA LEU A 152 9.70 -10.05 -0.82
C LEU A 152 9.36 -11.54 -0.73
N VAL A 153 8.09 -11.88 -0.54
CA VAL A 153 7.58 -13.25 -0.41
C VAL A 153 7.13 -13.81 -1.75
N GLU A 154 6.43 -13.01 -2.52
CA GLU A 154 5.82 -13.42 -3.78
C GLU A 154 5.69 -12.21 -4.71
N LYS A 155 5.77 -12.44 -6.01
CA LYS A 155 5.32 -11.47 -7.01
C LYS A 155 4.73 -12.19 -8.22
N ALA A 156 3.74 -11.57 -8.84
CA ALA A 156 3.09 -12.07 -10.04
C ALA A 156 2.93 -10.97 -11.10
N GLY A 157 2.88 -11.38 -12.36
CA GLY A 157 2.63 -10.49 -13.50
C GLY A 157 3.88 -9.90 -14.14
N GLY A 158 3.69 -9.33 -15.34
CA GLY A 158 4.77 -8.83 -16.19
C GLY A 158 5.67 -9.91 -16.78
N ARG A 159 6.73 -9.48 -17.48
CA ARG A 159 7.61 -10.35 -18.26
C ARG A 159 8.34 -11.41 -17.43
N SER A 160 8.68 -11.09 -16.17
CA SER A 160 9.39 -12.02 -15.28
C SER A 160 8.51 -13.16 -14.76
N GLY A 161 7.19 -13.12 -15.01
CA GLY A 161 6.25 -14.11 -14.53
C GLY A 161 6.09 -14.12 -13.01
N HIS A 162 5.62 -15.27 -12.51
CA HIS A 162 5.40 -15.52 -11.09
C HIS A 162 6.68 -15.95 -10.41
N TRP A 163 6.95 -15.38 -9.24
CA TRP A 163 8.07 -15.76 -8.39
C TRP A 163 7.59 -15.88 -6.95
N VAL A 164 8.00 -16.96 -6.29
CA VAL A 164 7.75 -17.20 -4.87
C VAL A 164 9.09 -17.45 -4.20
N ARG A 165 9.31 -16.84 -3.04
CA ARG A 165 10.50 -17.09 -2.23
C ARG A 165 10.55 -18.57 -1.84
N PRO A 166 11.67 -19.27 -2.12
CA PRO A 166 11.84 -20.64 -1.66
C PRO A 166 11.66 -20.76 -0.15
N GLY A 167 10.81 -21.69 0.29
CA GLY A 167 10.52 -21.92 1.71
C GLY A 167 9.64 -20.86 2.39
N ALA A 168 9.08 -19.91 1.64
CA ALA A 168 8.07 -19.02 2.20
C ALA A 168 6.82 -19.81 2.60
N ARG A 169 6.37 -19.63 3.85
CA ARG A 169 5.08 -20.12 4.32
C ARG A 169 4.05 -18.99 4.22
N PRO A 170 2.81 -19.26 3.80
CA PRO A 170 1.72 -18.28 3.89
C PRO A 170 1.58 -17.78 5.32
N THR A 171 1.38 -16.47 5.53
CA THR A 171 0.90 -16.02 6.84
C THR A 171 -0.61 -16.20 6.90
N VAL A 172 -1.08 -16.86 7.95
CA VAL A 172 -2.50 -16.94 8.26
C VAL A 172 -2.92 -15.53 8.69
N GLY A 173 -3.64 -14.80 7.83
CA GLY A 173 -4.21 -13.49 8.19
C GLY A 173 -4.18 -12.40 7.12
N ALA A 174 -3.48 -12.58 5.99
CA ALA A 174 -3.76 -11.78 4.80
C ALA A 174 -5.00 -12.40 4.15
N GLY A 175 -6.11 -11.67 4.09
CA GLY A 175 -7.34 -12.15 3.47
C GLY A 175 -7.02 -12.77 2.11
N ALA A 176 -7.48 -14.01 1.90
CA ALA A 176 -7.47 -14.61 0.58
C ALA A 176 -8.09 -13.61 -0.40
N PRO A 177 -7.59 -13.51 -1.65
CA PRO A 177 -8.28 -12.72 -2.65
C PRO A 177 -9.73 -13.17 -2.66
N ALA A 178 -10.68 -12.23 -2.53
CA ALA A 178 -12.08 -12.55 -2.76
C ALA A 178 -12.16 -13.23 -4.14
N PRO A 179 -12.84 -14.39 -4.27
CA PRO A 179 -13.04 -15.00 -5.57
C PRO A 179 -13.70 -13.96 -6.49
N GLY A 180 -13.22 -13.90 -7.74
CA GLY A 180 -13.46 -12.81 -8.67
C GLY A 180 -14.91 -12.31 -8.67
N ALA A 181 -15.08 -11.00 -8.54
CA ALA A 181 -16.30 -10.35 -8.98
C ALA A 181 -16.40 -10.59 -10.49
N ASP A 182 -17.42 -11.33 -10.88
CA ASP A 182 -17.73 -11.72 -12.24
C ASP A 182 -17.48 -10.59 -13.23
N ALA A 183 -16.70 -10.89 -14.27
CA ALA A 183 -16.77 -10.13 -15.51
C ALA A 183 -18.18 -10.32 -16.07
N GLN A 184 -19.08 -9.37 -15.78
CA GLN A 184 -20.36 -9.32 -16.47
C GLN A 184 -20.09 -9.14 -17.97
N PRO A 185 -20.64 -10.00 -18.85
CA PRO A 185 -20.49 -9.81 -20.27
C PRO A 185 -21.18 -8.50 -20.66
N ALA A 186 -20.57 -7.78 -21.60
CA ALA A 186 -21.12 -6.55 -22.16
C ALA A 186 -22.51 -6.84 -22.73
N GLY A 187 -23.55 -6.46 -21.99
CA GLY A 187 -24.93 -6.57 -22.42
C GLY A 187 -25.20 -5.64 -23.60
N ASP A 188 -25.70 -6.23 -24.69
CA ASP A 188 -26.20 -5.56 -25.88
C ASP A 188 -27.12 -4.38 -25.53
N ARG A 189 -26.69 -3.17 -25.89
CA ARG A 189 -27.60 -2.01 -25.85
C ARG A 189 -28.48 -2.05 -27.09
N ALA A 190 -29.66 -2.62 -26.90
CA ALA A 190 -30.81 -2.44 -27.78
C ALA A 190 -31.13 -0.94 -27.97
N ARG A 191 -31.46 -0.58 -29.22
CA ARG A 191 -31.93 0.74 -29.67
C ARG A 191 -33.19 1.18 -28.90
N PRO A 192 -33.42 2.49 -28.65
CA PRO A 192 -34.74 2.94 -28.25
C PRO A 192 -35.64 3.11 -29.47
N ALA A 193 -36.84 2.53 -29.36
CA ALA A 193 -37.96 2.73 -30.28
C ALA A 193 -38.60 4.11 -30.08
N ALA A 194 -39.20 4.60 -31.17
CA ALA A 194 -39.89 5.88 -31.27
C ALA A 194 -41.30 5.87 -30.65
N GLY A 195 -41.72 7.05 -30.18
CA GLY A 195 -43.09 7.55 -30.34
C GLY A 195 -44.04 7.44 -29.14
N GLY A 196 -44.66 8.58 -28.77
CA GLY A 196 -45.92 8.59 -28.01
C GLY A 196 -46.13 9.82 -27.11
N ALA A 197 -46.95 10.75 -27.57
CA ALA A 197 -47.25 12.06 -26.99
C ALA A 197 -48.16 12.04 -25.74
N GLY A 198 -48.16 13.14 -24.95
CA GLY A 198 -49.22 13.42 -23.97
C GLY A 198 -49.01 14.63 -23.06
N ALA A 199 -49.63 15.76 -23.42
CA ALA A 199 -50.18 16.88 -22.62
C ALA A 199 -49.41 17.44 -21.39
N SER A 200 -48.87 18.67 -21.40
CA SER A 200 -49.49 20.01 -21.25
C SER A 200 -49.73 20.54 -19.81
N ARG A 201 -49.04 21.66 -19.52
CA ARG A 201 -49.40 22.85 -18.71
C ARG A 201 -49.54 22.77 -17.18
N ARG A 202 -48.67 23.52 -16.47
CA ARG A 202 -48.93 24.81 -15.74
C ARG A 202 -47.65 25.24 -14.98
N ARG A 203 -47.07 26.43 -15.25
CA ARG A 203 -47.02 27.66 -14.41
C ARG A 203 -46.66 27.36 -12.92
N ARG A 204 -45.72 28.02 -12.21
CA ARG A 204 -45.35 29.45 -12.18
C ARG A 204 -44.12 29.66 -11.26
N ALA A 205 -43.40 30.75 -11.54
CA ALA A 205 -42.38 31.51 -10.81
C ALA A 205 -42.16 31.35 -9.28
N ALA A 206 -40.90 31.54 -8.83
CA ALA A 206 -40.40 32.57 -7.90
C ALA A 206 -39.06 32.12 -7.26
N ARG A 207 -37.91 32.78 -7.55
CA ARG A 207 -37.30 33.91 -6.82
C ARG A 207 -36.98 33.63 -5.34
N GLY A 208 -35.70 33.81 -4.97
CA GLY A 208 -35.26 34.03 -3.57
C GLY A 208 -33.91 33.40 -3.25
N ARG A 209 -32.79 34.04 -3.62
CA ARG A 209 -31.90 34.82 -2.72
C ARG A 209 -31.11 34.00 -1.70
N ARG A 210 -29.79 33.92 -1.95
CA ARG A 210 -28.72 33.71 -0.94
C ARG A 210 -28.66 34.88 0.04
N PRO A 211 -28.23 34.63 1.29
CA PRO A 211 -27.20 35.46 1.92
C PRO A 211 -26.10 34.56 2.54
N ALA A 212 -24.82 34.77 2.20
CA ALA A 212 -23.87 35.74 2.75
C ALA A 212 -23.10 35.20 3.97
N ALA A 213 -21.78 35.14 3.80
CA ALA A 213 -20.79 34.59 4.71
C ALA A 213 -20.68 35.38 6.02
N ARG A 214 -20.43 34.69 7.13
CA ARG A 214 -20.06 35.29 8.42
C ARG A 214 -18.53 35.45 8.53
N PRO A 215 -18.02 36.60 9.00
CA PRO A 215 -16.59 36.81 9.23
C PRO A 215 -16.09 36.17 10.53
N ARG A 216 -14.82 35.75 10.53
CA ARG A 216 -14.07 35.17 11.67
C ARG A 216 -13.61 36.29 12.64
N PRO A 217 -13.65 36.08 13.97
CA PRO A 217 -13.03 37.01 14.91
C PRO A 217 -11.51 36.84 15.02
N ALA A 218 -10.84 37.97 15.27
CA ALA A 218 -9.39 38.17 15.30
C ALA A 218 -8.69 37.52 16.51
N ARG A 219 -7.46 37.03 16.29
CA ARG A 219 -6.52 36.58 17.32
C ARG A 219 -5.99 37.77 18.12
N ALA A 220 -6.26 37.79 19.43
CA ALA A 220 -5.56 38.65 20.37
C ALA A 220 -4.14 38.11 20.65
N ARG A 221 -3.15 38.99 20.48
CA ARG A 221 -1.78 38.80 20.95
C ARG A 221 -1.74 38.97 22.47
N ARG A 222 -1.01 38.11 23.18
CA ARG A 222 -0.40 38.46 24.48
C ARG A 222 1.05 37.99 24.50
N ARG A 223 1.94 38.95 24.78
CA ARG A 223 3.37 38.84 25.03
C ARG A 223 3.63 38.72 26.54
N GLY A 224 4.79 38.16 26.89
CA GLY A 224 5.45 38.20 28.22
C GLY A 224 5.11 36.98 29.06
N ARG A 225 6.05 36.24 29.66
CA ARG A 225 7.46 36.44 30.02
C ARG A 225 8.23 35.14 29.80
#